data_AF-A0A9E3FST3-F1
#
_entry.id   AF-A0A9E3FST3-F1
#
_cell.length_a   1.000
_cell.length_b   1.000
_cell.length_c   1.000
_cell.angle_alpha   90.00
_cell.angle_beta   90.00
_cell.angle_gamma   90.00
#
_symmetry.space_group_name_H-M   'P 1'
#
loop_
_entity.id
_entity.type
_entity.pdbx_description
1 polymer ?
#
loop_
_entity_poly.entity_id
_entity_poly.type
_entity_poly.pdbx_seq_one_letter_code
_entity_poly.pdbx_strand_id
1 'polypeptide(L)'
;MVYTVSTAFAIYFVLWWITLFVMLPIGVRSQHEDGGGAPGTDPGAPIASQMGRKLIWNTVLSAVIFAVAMFAYYQGWLSIERLSKLMGIPF
;
A
#
# COMPACT_ATOMS: atom_id res chain seq x y z
N MET A 1 3.69 26.08 5.16
CA MET A 1 4.59 25.33 4.26
C MET A 1 5.09 24.04 4.89
N VAL A 2 5.83 24.08 6.00
CA VAL A 2 6.35 22.85 6.66
C VAL A 2 5.23 21.88 7.04
N TYR A 3 4.16 22.36 7.70
CA TYR A 3 3.04 21.50 8.10
C TYR A 3 2.40 20.75 6.93
N THR A 4 2.15 21.43 5.81
CA THR A 4 1.55 20.82 4.61
C THR A 4 2.42 19.70 4.04
N VAL A 5 3.74 19.91 3.98
CA VAL A 5 4.69 18.90 3.49
C VAL A 5 4.77 17.73 4.47
N SER A 6 4.86 17.99 5.78
CA SER A 6 4.91 16.94 6.80
C SER A 6 3.64 16.09 6.82
N THR A 7 2.46 16.71 6.69
CA THR A 7 1.18 15.99 6.61
C THR A 7 1.09 15.15 5.35
N ALA A 8 1.46 15.69 4.18
CA ALA A 8 1.48 14.93 2.93
C ALA A 8 2.41 13.72 3.01
N PHE A 9 3.60 13.90 3.60
CA PHE A 9 4.55 12.82 3.83
C PHE A 9 4.00 11.75 4.79
N ALA A 10 3.38 12.15 5.90
CA ALA A 10 2.78 11.22 6.85
C ALA A 10 1.67 10.37 6.20
N ILE A 11 0.79 11.00 5.42
CA ILE A 11 -0.26 10.31 4.67
C ILE A 11 0.36 9.32 3.68
N TYR A 12 1.35 9.77 2.90
CA TYR A 12 2.05 8.90 1.95
C TYR A 12 2.73 7.72 2.65
N PHE A 13 3.39 7.94 3.79
CA PHE A 13 4.08 6.89 4.54
C PHE A 13 3.11 5.81 5.05
N VAL A 14 1.97 6.22 5.62
CA VAL A 14 0.93 5.27 6.07
C VAL A 14 0.36 4.49 4.88
N LEU A 15 0.08 5.16 3.76
CA LEU A 15 -0.39 4.52 2.54
C LEU A 15 0.64 3.53 1.98
N TRP A 16 1.91 3.92 1.95
CA TRP A 16 3.04 3.08 1.54
C TRP A 16 3.16 1.83 2.42
N TRP A 17 2.93 1.97 3.73
CA TRP A 17 2.94 0.85 4.68
C TRP A 17 1.79 -0.13 4.45
N ILE A 18 0.57 0.37 4.23
CA ILE A 18 -0.60 -0.47 3.94
C ILE A 18 -0.41 -1.23 2.62
N THR A 19 0.03 -0.52 1.58
CA THR A 19 0.28 -1.13 0.26
C THR A 19 1.39 -2.18 0.31
N LEU A 20 2.35 -2.05 1.23
CA LEU A 20 3.39 -3.05 1.41
C LEU A 20 2.79 -4.41 1.78
N PHE A 21 1.84 -4.44 2.72
CA PHE A 21 1.14 -5.68 3.09
C PHE A 21 0.30 -6.25 1.94
N VAL A 22 -0.25 -5.40 1.08
CA VAL A 22 -0.95 -5.84 -0.14
C VAL A 22 0.04 -6.49 -1.13
N MET A 23 1.25 -5.95 -1.24
CA MET A 23 2.28 -6.44 -2.18
C MET A 23 3.01 -7.70 -1.69
N LEU A 24 3.13 -7.90 -0.37
CA LEU A 24 3.86 -9.03 0.21
C LEU A 24 3.41 -10.43 -0.24
N PRO A 25 2.11 -10.79 -0.30
CA PRO A 25 1.68 -12.13 -0.70
C PRO A 25 1.81 -12.38 -2.21
N ILE A 26 1.99 -11.32 -3.02
CA ILE A 26 2.01 -11.44 -4.47
C ILE A 26 3.31 -12.11 -4.92
N GLY A 27 3.17 -13.21 -5.68
CA GLY A 27 4.29 -13.92 -6.28
C GLY A 27 5.12 -14.76 -5.29
N VAL A 28 4.56 -15.11 -4.13
CA VAL A 28 5.17 -16.08 -3.21
C VAL A 28 4.96 -17.50 -3.74
N ARG A 29 6.03 -18.29 -3.77
CA ARG A 29 6.00 -19.74 -3.99
C ARG A 29 6.60 -20.43 -2.77
N SER A 30 5.88 -21.41 -2.24
CA SER A 30 6.30 -22.16 -1.05
C SER A 30 7.32 -23.24 -1.39
N GLN A 31 8.17 -23.61 -0.43
CA GLN A 31 9.13 -24.71 -0.57
C GLN A 31 8.42 -26.03 -0.94
N HIS A 32 7.25 -26.28 -0.34
CA HIS A 32 6.47 -27.50 -0.59
C HIS A 32 5.96 -27.62 -2.03
N GLU A 33 5.59 -26.50 -2.66
CA GLU A 33 5.10 -26.48 -4.06
C GLU A 33 6.18 -26.80 -5.11
N ASP A 34 7.46 -26.58 -4.80
CA ASP A 34 8.60 -26.87 -5.71
C ASP A 34 9.26 -28.24 -5.43
N GLY A 35 8.65 -29.08 -4.58
CA GLY A 35 9.18 -30.41 -4.26
C GLY A 35 10.45 -30.40 -3.41
N GLY A 36 10.75 -29.26 -2.75
CA GLY A 36 11.92 -29.05 -1.91
C GLY A 36 11.58 -28.66 -0.47
N GLY A 37 12.58 -28.75 0.41
CA GLY A 37 12.45 -28.34 1.82
C GLY A 37 13.48 -29.04 2.69
N ALA A 38 14.26 -28.28 3.46
CA ALA A 38 15.18 -28.87 4.41
C ALA A 38 14.40 -29.41 5.63
N PRO A 39 14.83 -30.52 6.26
CA PRO A 39 14.17 -31.02 7.46
C PRO A 39 14.06 -29.91 8.53
N GLY A 40 12.83 -29.63 8.98
CA GLY A 40 12.56 -28.58 9.99
C GLY A 40 12.16 -27.20 9.44
N THR A 41 12.09 -27.00 8.12
CA THR A 41 11.54 -25.75 7.55
C THR A 41 10.02 -25.76 7.51
N ASP A 42 9.39 -24.62 7.80
CA ASP A 42 7.95 -24.44 7.61
C ASP A 42 7.57 -24.70 6.13
N PRO A 43 6.63 -25.62 5.84
CA PRO A 43 6.17 -25.90 4.48
C PRO A 43 5.72 -24.67 3.69
N GLY A 44 5.20 -23.65 4.40
CA GLY A 44 4.75 -22.38 3.81
C GLY A 44 5.85 -21.34 3.60
N ALA A 45 7.09 -21.63 4.01
CA ALA A 45 8.19 -20.68 3.84
C ALA A 45 8.46 -20.41 2.34
N PRO A 46 8.67 -19.15 1.95
CA PRO A 46 9.03 -18.81 0.58
C PRO A 46 10.43 -19.32 0.22
N ILE A 47 10.60 -19.79 -1.01
CA ILE A 47 11.91 -20.21 -1.54
C ILE A 47 12.85 -19.03 -1.70
N ALA A 48 12.31 -17.96 -2.29
CA ALA A 48 12.97 -16.68 -2.42
C ALA A 48 11.97 -15.57 -2.11
N SER A 49 12.23 -14.79 -1.06
CA SER A 49 11.32 -13.73 -0.61
C SER A 49 11.25 -12.55 -1.59
N GLN A 50 12.31 -12.34 -2.40
CA GLN A 50 12.43 -11.29 -3.41
C GLN A 50 12.07 -9.88 -2.87
N MET A 51 12.44 -9.58 -1.62
CA MET A 51 11.97 -8.37 -0.92
C MET A 51 12.29 -7.06 -1.66
N GLY A 52 13.47 -6.95 -2.28
CA GLY A 52 13.86 -5.74 -3.03
C GLY A 52 12.90 -5.44 -4.18
N ARG A 53 12.52 -6.46 -4.95
CA ARG A 53 11.53 -6.32 -6.03
C ARG A 53 10.17 -5.92 -5.49
N LYS A 54 9.75 -6.49 -4.35
CA LYS A 54 8.48 -6.13 -3.70
C LYS A 54 8.47 -4.68 -3.21
N LEU A 55 9.59 -4.19 -2.66
CA LEU A 55 9.72 -2.79 -2.24
C LEU A 55 9.64 -1.81 -3.41
N ILE A 56 10.24 -2.13 -4.55
CA ILE A 56 10.16 -1.29 -5.76
C ILE A 56 8.71 -1.23 -6.25
N TRP A 57 8.06 -2.38 -6.44
CA TRP A 57 6.66 -2.43 -6.87
C TRP A 57 5.72 -1.76 -5.87
N ASN A 58 5.97 -1.94 -4.57
CA ASN A 58 5.21 -1.26 -3.54
C ASN A 58 5.31 0.26 -3.66
N THR A 59 6.51 0.79 -3.84
CA THR A 59 6.74 2.23 -3.97
C THR A 59 6.08 2.81 -5.21
N VAL A 60 6.09 2.07 -6.34
CA VAL A 60 5.37 2.48 -7.55
C VAL A 60 3.86 2.48 -7.32
N LEU A 61 3.33 1.38 -6.75
CA LEU A 61 1.90 1.25 -6.48
C LEU A 61 1.41 2.34 -5.52
N SER A 62 2.11 2.57 -4.42
CA SER A 62 1.76 3.59 -3.43
C SER A 62 1.83 4.99 -4.03
N ALA A 63 2.83 5.27 -4.86
CA ALA A 63 2.97 6.57 -5.55
C ALA A 63 1.80 6.82 -6.50
N VAL A 64 1.38 5.81 -7.27
CA VAL A 64 0.22 5.91 -8.17
C VAL A 64 -1.06 6.19 -7.38
N ILE A 65 -1.33 5.41 -6.33
CA ILE A 65 -2.54 5.60 -5.50
C ILE A 65 -2.53 6.98 -4.84
N PHE A 66 -1.38 7.41 -4.32
CA PHE A 66 -1.24 8.73 -3.70
C PHE A 66 -1.46 9.86 -4.72
N ALA A 67 -0.91 9.75 -5.93
CA ALA A 67 -1.12 10.74 -6.99
C ALA A 67 -2.60 10.85 -7.39
N VAL A 68 -3.30 9.72 -7.51
CA VAL A 68 -4.76 9.68 -7.78
C VAL A 68 -5.54 10.31 -6.62
N ALA A 69 -5.19 10.00 -5.38
CA ALA A 69 -5.83 10.58 -4.19
C ALA A 69 -5.62 12.10 -4.12
N MET A 70 -4.41 12.59 -4.42
CA MET A 70 -4.11 14.02 -4.48
C MET A 70 -4.90 14.71 -5.60
N PHE A 71 -4.99 14.09 -6.79
CA PHE A 71 -5.83 14.61 -7.86
C PHE A 71 -7.30 14.72 -7.44
N ALA A 72 -7.85 13.66 -6.86
CA ALA A 72 -9.24 13.65 -6.35
C ALA A 72 -9.46 14.70 -5.25
N TYR A 73 -8.46 14.93 -4.39
CA TYR A 73 -8.50 15.98 -3.37
C TYR A 73 -8.58 17.37 -4.01
N TYR A 74 -7.75 17.66 -5.02
CA TYR A 74 -7.80 18.94 -5.73
C TYR A 74 -9.10 19.16 -6.52
N GLN A 75 -9.74 18.09 -6.99
CA GLN A 75 -11.08 18.18 -7.61
C GLN A 75 -12.22 18.32 -6.58
N GLY A 76 -11.92 18.36 -5.27
CA GLY A 76 -12.91 18.44 -4.21
C GLY A 76 -13.71 17.15 -4.00
N TRP A 77 -13.31 16.03 -4.61
CA TRP A 77 -14.02 14.75 -4.45
C TRP A 77 -13.87 14.18 -3.05
N LEU A 78 -12.73 14.44 -2.42
CA LEU A 78 -12.40 14.06 -1.05
C LEU A 78 -12.57 15.22 -0.06
N SER A 79 -13.33 16.27 -0.41
CA SER A 79 -13.57 17.38 0.52
C SER A 79 -14.57 16.97 1.62
N ILE A 80 -14.40 17.55 2.81
CA ILE A 80 -15.26 17.27 3.97
C ILE A 80 -16.70 17.71 3.67
N GLU A 81 -16.88 18.82 2.96
CA GLU A 81 -18.18 19.35 2.58
C GLU A 81 -18.92 18.38 1.65
N ARG A 82 -18.21 17.79 0.67
CA ARG A 82 -18.81 16.82 -0.24
C ARG A 82 -19.16 15.52 0.48
N LEU A 83 -18.28 15.06 1.37
CA LEU A 83 -18.54 13.88 2.19
C LEU A 83 -19.75 14.08 3.11
N SER A 84 -19.85 15.24 3.75
CA SER A 84 -20.98 15.60 4.60
C SER A 84 -22.31 15.60 3.85
N LYS A 85 -22.33 16.27 2.68
CA LYS A 85 -23.53 16.33 1.84
C LYS A 85 -24.00 14.93 1.42
N LEU A 86 -23.05 14.02 1.13
CA LEU A 86 -23.36 12.63 0.82
C LEU A 86 -23.95 11.88 2.04
N MET A 87 -23.48 12.21 3.24
CA MET A 87 -23.96 11.61 4.49
C MET A 87 -25.26 12.24 5.01
N GLY A 88 -25.86 13.19 4.29
CA GLY A 88 -27.11 13.85 4.68
C GLY A 88 -26.97 14.78 5.89
N ILE A 89 -25.75 15.12 6.28
CA ILE A 89 -25.51 16.02 7.40
C ILE A 89 -25.59 17.46 6.89
N PRO A 90 -26.46 18.32 7.48
CA PRO A 90 -26.52 19.72 7.11
C PRO A 90 -25.30 20.44 7.70
N PHE A 91 -24.25 20.57 6.89
CA PHE A 91 -23.21 21.59 7.04
C PHE A 91 -23.27 22.52 5.83
#